data_AF-A0A8X6MGB4-F1
#
_entry.id   AF-A0A8X6MGB4-F1
#
_cell.length_a   1.000
_cell.length_b   1.000
_cell.length_c   1.000
_cell.angle_alpha   90.00
_cell.angle_beta   90.00
_cell.angle_gamma   90.00
#
_symmetry.space_group_name_H-M   'P 1'
#
loop_
_entity.id
_entity.type
_entity.pdbx_description
1 polymer ?
#
loop_
_entity_poly.entity_id
_entity_poly.type
_entity_poly.pdbx_seq_one_letter_code
_entity_poly.pdbx_strand_id
1 'polypeptide(L)'
;MNLVERILEKFHVTTPRSAKRQKLQSDCPLRLTGRHFPDLVPSKKNASKKCIVCSKAKVRRETRYQCNECDVGLCVQPCFRKYHTAD
;
A
#
# COMPACT_ATOMS: atom_id res chain seq x y z
N MET A 1 -15.07 -24.16 16.91
CA MET A 1 -13.87 -23.60 16.25
C MET A 1 -13.75 -24.17 14.86
N ASN A 2 -14.51 -23.60 13.94
CA ASN A 2 -14.49 -23.94 12.52
C ASN A 2 -13.26 -23.29 11.84
N LEU A 3 -12.68 -23.92 10.83
CA LEU A 3 -11.47 -23.40 10.15
C LEU A 3 -11.68 -21.98 9.64
N VAL A 4 -12.90 -21.70 9.16
CA VAL A 4 -13.32 -20.38 8.69
C VAL A 4 -13.15 -19.35 9.80
N GLU A 5 -13.66 -19.62 11.01
CA GLU A 5 -13.57 -18.71 12.17
C GLU A 5 -12.12 -18.32 12.51
N ARG A 6 -11.19 -19.28 12.43
CA ARG A 6 -9.76 -19.05 12.72
C ARG A 6 -9.07 -18.17 11.67
N ILE A 7 -9.46 -18.31 10.41
CA ILE A 7 -8.96 -17.47 9.31
C ILE A 7 -9.48 -16.05 9.49
N LEU A 8 -10.76 -15.93 9.84
CA LEU A 8 -11.40 -14.66 10.09
C LEU A 8 -10.66 -13.89 11.22
N GLU A 9 -10.44 -14.51 12.38
CA GLU A 9 -9.70 -13.88 13.49
C GLU A 9 -8.28 -13.42 13.13
N LYS A 10 -7.57 -14.19 12.30
CA LYS A 10 -6.15 -13.91 12.00
C LYS A 10 -5.95 -12.73 11.03
N PHE A 11 -6.94 -12.43 10.19
CA PHE A 11 -6.80 -11.46 9.11
C PHE A 11 -7.78 -10.29 9.18
N HIS A 12 -8.73 -10.29 10.12
CA HIS A 12 -9.67 -9.19 10.28
C HIS A 12 -9.19 -8.16 11.30
N VAL A 13 -8.83 -6.97 10.84
CA VAL A 13 -8.67 -5.80 11.72
C VAL A 13 -10.01 -5.08 11.81
N THR A 14 -10.85 -5.44 12.77
CA THR A 14 -11.96 -4.59 13.21
C THR A 14 -11.45 -3.66 14.30
N THR A 15 -10.98 -2.46 13.93
CA THR A 15 -10.75 -1.38 14.89
C THR A 15 -11.83 -0.30 14.72
N PRO A 16 -12.39 0.24 15.83
CA PRO A 16 -13.36 1.31 15.76
C PRO A 16 -12.70 2.59 15.24
N ARG A 17 -13.42 3.30 14.35
CA ARG A 17 -13.02 4.57 13.74
C ARG A 17 -12.79 5.64 14.80
N SER A 18 -11.55 5.82 15.25
CA SER A 18 -11.12 7.06 15.90
C SER A 18 -10.40 7.95 14.89
N ALA A 19 -10.81 9.22 14.87
CA ALA A 19 -10.34 10.28 13.98
C ALA A 19 -8.88 10.66 14.28
N LYS A 20 -7.95 9.78 13.92
CA LYS A 20 -6.55 10.13 13.72
C LYS A 20 -6.10 9.32 12.52
N ARG A 21 -6.01 9.98 11.36
CA ARG A 21 -5.53 9.43 10.09
C ARG A 21 -4.03 9.12 10.18
N GLN A 22 -3.62 8.32 11.16
CA GLN A 22 -2.47 7.45 11.01
C GLN A 22 -2.91 6.45 9.96
N LYS A 23 -2.61 6.75 8.69
CA LYS A 23 -2.77 5.78 7.61
C LYS A 23 -1.87 4.62 8.00
N LEU A 24 -2.46 3.65 8.69
CA LEU A 24 -1.86 2.39 9.08
C LEU A 24 -1.13 1.95 7.82
N GLN A 25 0.20 1.87 7.91
CA GLN A 25 1.03 1.44 6.80
C GLN A 25 0.41 0.11 6.38
N SER A 26 -0.27 0.14 5.24
CA SER A 26 -0.95 -1.01 4.69
C SER A 26 0.15 -1.98 4.32
N ASP A 27 0.58 -2.78 5.27
CA ASP A 27 1.05 -4.12 4.96
C ASP A 27 -0.19 -4.86 4.48
N CYS A 28 -0.61 -4.53 3.25
CA CYS A 28 -1.53 -5.34 2.48
C CYS A 28 -0.94 -6.75 2.55
N PRO A 29 -1.63 -7.73 3.15
CA PRO A 29 -1.07 -9.07 3.38
C PRO A 29 -0.57 -9.72 2.09
N LEU A 30 -1.11 -9.27 0.95
CA LEU A 30 -0.79 -9.73 -0.39
C LEU A 30 0.26 -8.87 -1.10
N ARG A 31 0.90 -7.87 -0.47
CA ARG A 31 1.87 -7.00 -1.19
C ARG A 31 3.00 -7.81 -1.84
N LEU A 32 3.43 -8.91 -1.21
CA LEU A 32 4.56 -9.74 -1.64
C LEU A 32 4.15 -10.93 -2.53
N THR A 33 2.89 -11.36 -2.45
CA THR A 33 2.40 -12.59 -3.08
C THR A 33 1.37 -12.33 -4.19
N GLY A 34 0.72 -11.16 -4.16
CA GLY A 34 -0.26 -10.73 -5.15
C GLY A 34 0.38 -10.20 -6.44
N ARG A 35 -0.44 -10.10 -7.50
CA ARG A 35 -0.04 -9.51 -8.78
C ARG A 35 -0.42 -8.04 -8.82
N HIS A 36 0.53 -7.18 -8.45
CA HIS A 36 0.30 -5.75 -8.38
C HIS A 36 0.76 -5.06 -9.68
N PHE A 37 -0.04 -4.12 -10.18
CA PHE A 37 0.28 -3.32 -11.36
C PHE A 37 0.29 -1.82 -11.03
N PRO A 38 1.15 -1.01 -11.67
CA PRO A 38 1.11 0.43 -11.52
C PRO A 38 -0.14 1.03 -12.16
N ASP A 39 -0.89 1.80 -11.37
CA ASP A 39 -2.05 2.58 -11.82
C ASP A 39 -1.82 4.07 -11.60
N LEU A 40 -2.54 4.91 -12.33
CA LEU A 40 -2.52 6.35 -12.11
C LEU A 40 -3.27 6.73 -10.83
N VAL A 41 -2.76 7.74 -10.11
CA VAL A 41 -3.45 8.28 -8.94
C VAL A 41 -4.81 8.87 -9.37
N PRO A 42 -5.93 8.41 -8.80
CA PRO A 42 -7.27 8.86 -9.16
C PRO A 42 -7.52 10.24 -8.55
N SER A 43 -7.37 11.29 -9.35
CA SER A 43 -7.89 12.64 -9.14
C SER A 43 -7.59 13.50 -10.39
N LYS A 44 -7.84 14.81 -10.31
CA LYS A 44 -7.64 15.81 -11.39
C LYS A 44 -6.25 15.70 -12.04
N LYS A 45 -6.11 16.36 -13.21
CA LYS A 45 -4.84 16.50 -13.94
C LYS A 45 -3.68 16.78 -12.96
N ASN A 46 -2.67 15.91 -12.97
CA ASN A 46 -1.44 15.97 -12.17
C ASN A 46 -1.54 15.57 -10.68
N ALA A 47 -2.54 14.78 -10.29
CA ALA A 47 -2.55 14.17 -8.97
C ALA A 47 -1.28 13.32 -8.72
N SER A 48 -0.67 13.52 -7.55
CA SER A 48 0.53 12.81 -7.11
C SER A 48 0.37 12.29 -5.68
N LYS A 49 1.08 11.20 -5.37
CA LYS A 49 1.25 10.67 -4.01
C LYS A 49 2.74 10.62 -3.66
N LYS A 50 3.05 10.66 -2.36
CA LYS A 50 4.42 10.43 -1.88
C LYS A 50 4.82 8.98 -2.12
N CYS A 51 6.02 8.75 -2.64
CA CYS A 51 6.57 7.39 -2.74
C CYS A 51 6.95 6.88 -1.34
N ILE A 52 6.32 5.78 -0.88
CA ILE A 52 6.58 5.24 0.47
C ILE A 52 8.01 4.67 0.59
N VAL A 53 8.54 4.03 -0.45
CA VAL A 53 9.90 3.48 -0.46
C VAL A 53 10.94 4.60 -0.35
N CYS A 54 10.82 5.66 -1.15
CA CYS A 54 11.72 6.82 -1.06
C CYS A 54 11.59 7.53 0.28
N SER A 55 10.36 7.66 0.79
CA SER A 55 10.10 8.25 2.11
C SER A 55 10.84 7.51 3.22
N LYS A 56 10.85 6.16 3.19
CA LYS A 56 11.59 5.34 4.17
C LYS A 56 13.09 5.60 4.09
N ALA A 57 13.61 5.86 2.88
CA ALA A 57 15.00 6.29 2.65
C ALA A 57 15.26 7.78 2.91
N LYS A 58 14.32 8.51 3.57
CA LYS A 58 14.40 9.96 3.81
C LYS A 58 14.52 10.83 2.56
N VAL A 59 14.16 10.31 1.38
CA VAL A 59 14.14 11.05 0.12
C VAL A 59 12.70 11.48 -0.20
N ARG A 60 12.49 12.78 -0.40
CA ARG A 60 11.20 13.29 -0.88
C ARG A 60 11.07 13.03 -2.39
N ARG A 61 10.14 12.15 -2.76
CA ARG A 61 9.71 11.95 -4.15
C ARG A 61 8.20 11.82 -4.21
N GLU A 62 7.62 12.46 -5.21
CA GLU A 62 6.21 12.32 -5.58
C GLU A 62 6.09 11.50 -6.86
N THR A 63 4.97 10.82 -7.03
CA THR A 63 4.70 9.94 -8.15
C THR A 63 3.25 10.07 -8.56
N ARG A 64 3.00 10.02 -9.87
CA ARG A 64 1.66 9.92 -10.44
C ARG A 64 1.11 8.50 -10.43
N TYR A 65 1.93 7.55 -10.00
CA TYR A 65 1.61 6.13 -9.99
C TYR A 65 1.39 5.62 -8.57
N GLN A 66 0.47 4.69 -8.43
CA GLN A 66 0.12 3.99 -7.21
C GLN A 66 -0.09 2.51 -7.47
N CYS A 67 -0.07 1.71 -6.40
CA CYS A 67 -0.70 0.39 -6.41
C CYS A 67 -2.11 0.56 -5.84
N ASN A 68 -3.14 0.20 -6.61
CA ASN A 68 -4.54 0.31 -6.19
C ASN A 68 -4.86 -0.65 -5.04
N GLU A 69 -4.38 -1.88 -5.12
CA GLU A 69 -4.59 -2.93 -4.11
C GLU A 69 -3.95 -2.59 -2.75
N CYS A 70 -2.79 -1.92 -2.78
CA CYS A 70 -2.08 -1.53 -1.56
C CYS A 70 -2.39 -0.09 -1.10
N ASP A 71 -3.08 0.73 -1.91
CA ASP A 71 -3.32 2.17 -1.73
C ASP A 71 -2.06 2.98 -1.33
N VAL A 72 -0.94 2.71 -2.01
CA VAL A 72 0.34 3.40 -1.80
C VAL A 72 0.86 4.04 -3.07
N GLY A 73 1.46 5.23 -2.95
CA GLY A 73 2.23 5.85 -4.03
C GLY A 73 3.60 5.17 -4.16
N LEU A 74 3.97 4.79 -5.38
CA LEU A 74 5.25 4.18 -5.72
C LEU A 74 5.82 4.77 -7.01
N CYS A 75 7.12 5.03 -7.06
CA CYS A 75 7.79 5.30 -8.33
C CYS A 75 7.69 4.05 -9.21
N VAL A 76 7.39 4.22 -10.50
CA VAL A 76 7.24 3.10 -11.47
C VAL A 76 8.43 2.14 -11.39
N GLN A 77 9.64 2.69 -11.33
CA GLN A 77 10.89 1.97 -11.06
C GLN A 77 11.80 2.82 -10.16
N PRO A 78 12.66 2.20 -9.32
CA PRO A 78 12.67 0.78 -8.93
C PRO A 78 11.69 0.47 -7.78
N CYS A 79 11.00 1.48 -7.26
CA CYS A 79 10.25 1.38 -6.00
C CYS A 79 9.05 0.44 -6.08
N PHE A 80 8.38 0.38 -7.23
CA PHE A 80 7.25 -0.52 -7.41
C PHE A 80 7.68 -1.98 -7.23
N ARG A 81 8.78 -2.39 -7.86
CA ARG A 81 9.36 -3.72 -7.68
C ARG A 81 9.74 -3.95 -6.23
N LYS A 82 10.60 -3.11 -5.65
CA LYS A 82 11.07 -3.23 -4.25
C LYS A 82 9.95 -3.31 -3.20
N TYR A 83 8.81 -2.70 -3.48
CA TYR A 83 7.66 -2.74 -2.57
C TYR A 83 6.81 -4.01 -2.73
N HIS A 84 6.91 -4.73 -3.84
CA HIS A 84 6.12 -5.95 -4.07
C HIS A 84 6.99 -7.22 -4.19
N THR A 85 8.32 -7.07 -4.15
CA THR A 85 9.28 -8.16 -4.02
C THR A 85 9.93 -8.09 -2.64
N ALA A 86 10.24 -9.25 -2.06
CA ALA A 86 11.11 -9.36 -0.89
C ALA A 86 12.55 -9.40 -1.40
N ASP A 87 13.09 -8.26 -1.81
CA ASP A 87 14.53 -8.09 -2.09
C ASP A 87 15.22 -7.49 -0.86
#